data_AF-A0A937E0N7-F1
#
_entry.id   AF-A0A937E0N7-F1
#
_cell.length_a   1.000
_cell.length_b   1.000
_cell.length_c   1.000
_cell.angle_alpha   90.00
_cell.angle_beta   90.00
_cell.angle_gamma   90.00
#
_symmetry.space_group_name_H-M   'P 1'
#
loop_
_entity.id
_entity.type
_entity.pdbx_description
1 polymer ?
#
loop_
_entity_poly.entity_id
_entity_poly.type
_entity_poly.pdbx_seq_one_letter_code
_entity_poly.pdbx_strand_id
1 'polypeptide(L)' 'MPKFTILSRVDAYVDYTCEVEAGSAEEAVDLVFEGLTPVTWQQQGVTEFDAVRMSAIDDQGDDIDGYSRGKG' A
#
# COMPACT_ATOMS: atom_id res chain seq x y z
N MET A 1 6.30 1.09 -17.58
CA MET A 1 7.01 0.87 -16.31
C MET A 1 6.32 -0.27 -15.58
N PRO A 2 6.97 -1.00 -14.65
CA PRO A 2 6.26 -1.99 -13.86
C PRO A 2 5.13 -1.32 -13.04
N LYS A 3 4.06 -2.07 -12.81
CA LYS A 3 2.93 -1.68 -11.97
C LYS A 3 3.06 -2.36 -10.62
N PHE A 4 2.79 -1.60 -9.56
CA PHE A 4 2.80 -2.07 -8.18
C PHE A 4 1.44 -1.80 -7.54
N THR A 5 0.98 -2.76 -6.74
CA THR A 5 -0.23 -2.60 -5.93
C THR A 5 0.17 -2.14 -4.53
N ILE A 6 -0.29 -0.97 -4.13
CA ILE A 6 0.00 -0.38 -2.81
C ILE A 6 -1.20 -0.63 -1.90
N LEU A 7 -0.95 -1.25 -0.75
CA LEU A 7 -1.94 -1.41 0.32
C LEU A 7 -1.80 -0.27 1.34
N SER A 8 -2.89 0.44 1.58
CA SER A 8 -3.05 1.44 2.64
C SER A 8 -4.08 0.95 3.64
N ARG A 9 -3.63 0.77 4.88
CA ARG A 9 -4.48 0.47 6.03
C ARG A 9 -4.60 1.72 6.89
N VAL A 10 -5.82 2.18 7.11
CA VAL A 10 -6.11 3.39 7.91
C VAL A 10 -6.81 3.05 9.22
N ASP A 11 -6.80 3.99 10.17
CA ASP A 11 -7.57 3.87 11.42
C ASP A 11 -9.05 3.57 11.09
N ALA A 12 -9.62 2.58 11.79
CA ALA A 12 -10.90 1.90 11.52
C ALA A 12 -10.83 0.64 10.63
N TYR A 13 -9.65 0.01 10.47
CA TYR A 13 -9.50 -1.36 9.96
C TYR A 13 -9.86 -1.54 8.49
N VAL A 14 -9.85 -0.47 7.70
CA VAL A 14 -10.21 -0.53 6.28
C VAL A 14 -8.94 -0.63 5.43
N ASP A 15 -8.90 -1.65 4.59
CA ASP A 15 -7.85 -1.88 3.61
C ASP A 15 -8.24 -1.24 2.28
N TYR A 16 -7.39 -0.35 1.78
CA TYR A 16 -7.48 0.27 0.47
C TYR A 16 -6.29 -0.16 -0.38
N THR A 17 -6.52 -0.49 -1.64
CA THR A 17 -5.44 -0.75 -2.61
C THR A 17 -5.44 0.24 -3.75
N CYS A 18 -4.29 0.54 -4.33
CA CYS A 18 -4.21 1.28 -5.60
C CYS A 18 -3.10 0.73 -6.48
N GLU A 19 -3.20 0.92 -7.80
CA GLU A 19 -2.12 0.58 -8.74
C GLU A 19 -1.30 1.82 -9.09
N VAL A 20 0.02 1.69 -9.04
CA VAL A 20 0.98 2.75 -9.41
C VAL A 20 2.05 2.21 -10.32
N GLU A 21 2.37 2.98 -11.37
CA GLU A 21 3.53 2.71 -12.23
C GLU A 21 4.76 3.40 -11.66
N ALA A 22 5.83 2.64 -11.42
CA ALA A 22 7.10 3.16 -10.89
C ALA A 22 8.28 2.31 -11.40
N GLY A 23 9.52 2.74 -11.16
CA GLY A 23 10.73 1.96 -11.45
C GLY A 23 11.02 0.89 -10.40
N SER A 24 10.55 1.07 -9.17
CA SER A 24 10.69 0.12 -8.06
C SER A 24 9.47 0.18 -7.11
N ALA A 25 9.33 -0.84 -6.25
CA ALA A 25 8.29 -0.86 -5.22
C ALA A 25 8.48 0.26 -4.19
N GLU A 26 9.73 0.60 -3.86
CA GLU A 26 10.08 1.72 -2.97
C GLU A 26 9.61 3.05 -3.56
N GLU A 27 9.93 3.30 -4.83
CA GLU A 27 9.47 4.50 -5.54
C GLU A 27 7.93 4.56 -5.61
N ALA A 28 7.26 3.42 -5.84
CA ALA A 28 5.80 3.38 -5.85
C ALA A 28 5.18 3.76 -4.50
N VAL A 29 5.73 3.28 -3.38
CA VAL A 29 5.27 3.63 -2.03
C VAL A 29 5.51 5.12 -1.73
N ASP A 30 6.70 5.63 -2.03
CA ASP A 30 7.05 7.03 -1.78
C ASP A 30 6.17 7.99 -2.60
N LEU A 31 5.91 7.68 -3.88
CA LEU A 31 5.03 8.47 -4.74
C LEU A 31 3.60 8.57 -4.17
N VAL A 32 3.08 7.47 -3.62
CA VAL A 32 1.74 7.45 -3.02
C VAL A 32 1.73 8.16 -1.67
N PHE A 33 2.73 7.93 -0.83
CA PHE A 33 2.82 8.50 0.51
C PHE A 33 2.99 10.02 0.47
N GLU A 34 3.83 10.53 -0.44
CA GLU A 34 4.07 11.97 -0.61
C GLU A 34 2.97 12.66 -1.44
N GLY A 35 2.02 11.90 -2.00
CA GLY A 35 0.95 12.43 -2.86
C GLY A 35 1.44 12.97 -4.20
N LEU A 36 2.59 12.49 -4.67
CA LEU A 36 3.23 12.90 -5.93
C LEU A 36 2.61 12.25 -7.17
N THR A 37 1.75 11.25 -6.98
CA THR A 37 1.02 10.59 -8.06
C THR A 37 -0.48 10.50 -7.75
N PRO A 38 -1.38 10.79 -8.71
CA PRO A 38 -2.81 10.61 -8.51
C PRO A 38 -3.14 9.12 -8.47
N VAL A 39 -3.71 8.66 -7.35
CA VAL A 39 -4.14 7.26 -7.20
C VAL A 39 -5.63 7.15 -6.97
N THR A 40 -6.23 6.10 -7.53
CA THR A 40 -7.61 5.70 -7.21
C THR A 40 -7.55 4.55 -6.22
N TRP A 41 -7.97 4.82 -4.99
CA TRP A 41 -8.07 3.81 -3.95
C TRP A 41 -9.30 2.92 -4.16
N GLN A 42 -9.09 1.62 -4.17
CA GLN A 42 -10.12 0.59 -4.19
C GLN A 42 -10.25 -0.01 -2.79
N GLN A 43 -11.44 0.01 -2.23
CA GLN A 43 -11.71 -0.60 -0.93
C GLN A 43 -11.74 -2.13 -1.09
N GLN A 44 -10.84 -2.85 -0.41
CA GLN A 44 -10.76 -4.31 -0.52
C GLN A 44 -11.41 -5.07 0.65
N GLY A 45 -11.63 -4.42 1.79
CA GLY A 45 -12.30 -5.06 2.92
C GLY A 45 -12.05 -4.36 4.25
N VAL A 46 -12.63 -4.92 5.31
CA VAL A 46 -12.37 -4.50 6.70
C VAL A 46 -11.73 -5.69 7.41
N THR A 47 -10.51 -5.53 7.90
CA THR A 47 -9.76 -6.58 8.59
C THR A 47 -9.07 -5.97 9.82
N GLU A 48 -9.24 -6.57 11.00
CA GLU A 48 -8.65 -6.09 12.26
C GLU A 48 -7.12 -6.18 12.26
N PHE A 49 -6.45 -5.08 12.61
CA PHE A 49 -5.00 -5.03 12.85
C PHE A 49 -4.66 -3.98 13.90
N ASP A 50 -3.71 -4.28 14.78
CA ASP A 50 -3.32 -3.42 15.91
C ASP A 50 -2.52 -2.15 15.51
N ALA A 51 -2.05 -2.03 14.27
CA ALA A 51 -1.23 -0.91 13.81
C ALA A 51 -1.51 -0.48 12.37
N VAL A 52 -1.51 0.84 12.15
CA VAL A 52 -1.60 1.50 10.83
C VAL A 52 -0.28 1.29 10.08
N ARG A 53 -0.31 0.54 8.99
CA ARG A 53 0.86 0.20 8.18
C ARG A 53 0.50 0.24 6.69
N MET A 54 1.46 0.64 5.87
CA MET A 54 1.47 0.42 4.42
C MET A 54 2.60 -0.53 4.04
N SER A 55 2.31 -1.50 3.17
CA SER A 55 3.29 -2.43 2.61
C SER A 55 2.90 -2.83 1.18
N ALA A 56 3.89 -3.30 0.40
CA ALA A 56 3.65 -3.92 -0.89
C ALA A 56 3.32 -5.40 -0.69
N ILE A 57 2.34 -5.92 -1.44
CA ILE A 57 1.87 -7.32 -1.34
C ILE A 57 1.90 -8.03 -2.69
N ASP A 58 2.01 -9.36 -2.67
CA ASP A 58 1.95 -10.22 -3.86
C ASP A 58 0.52 -10.64 -4.25
N ASP A 59 0.39 -11.54 -5.22
CA ASP A 59 -0.89 -12.06 -5.70
C ASP A 59 -1.59 -13.00 -4.70
N GLN A 60 -0.89 -13.41 -3.64
CA GLN A 60 -1.42 -14.21 -2.53
C GLN A 60 -1.79 -13.34 -1.32
N GLY A 61 -1.42 -12.06 -1.33
CA GLY A 61 -1.65 -11.11 -0.24
C GLY A 61 -0.53 -11.09 0.82
N ASP A 62 0.60 -11.71 0.52
CA ASP A 62 1.77 -11.76 1.41
C ASP A 62 2.69 -10.56 1.16
N ASP A 63 3.39 -10.09 2.20
CA ASP A 63 4.30 -8.94 2.10
C ASP A 63 5.50 -9.21 1.20
N ILE A 64 5.68 -8.35 0.21
CA ILE A 64 6.88 -8.33 -0.61
C ILE A 64 7.95 -7.50 0.14
N ASP A 65 9.00 -8.20 0.58
CA ASP A 65 10.26 -7.62 1.07
C ASP A 65 10.26 -7.00 2.48
N GLY A 66 9.18 -7.19 3.26
CA GLY A 66 9.13 -6.81 4.68
C GLY A 66 9.26 -5.30 4.98
N TYR A 67 9.25 -4.46 3.94
CA TYR A 67 9.37 -3.02 4.05
C TYR A 67 8.00 -2.40 4.33
N SER A 68 7.85 -1.79 5.51
CA SER A 68 6.58 -1.16 5.93
C SER A 68 6.78 0.27 6.44
N ARG A 69 5.86 1.17 6.08
CA ARG A 69 5.75 2.52 6.66
C ARG A 69 4.50 2.61 7.54
N GLY A 70 4.62 3.17 8.74
CA GLY A 70 3.51 3.29 9.68
C GLY A 70 3.93 4.00 10.96
N LYS A 71 2.96 4.59 11.68
CA LYS A 71 3.18 5.03 13.06
C LYS A 71 2.95 3.82 13.97
N GLY A 72 3.99 3.43 14.70
CA GLY A 72 3.83 2.67 15.95
C GLY A 72 3.30 3.57 17.06
#